data_AF-A0A4Q6GF46-F1
#
_entry.id   AF-A0A4Q6GF46-F1
#
_cell.length_a   1.000
_cell.length_b   1.000
_cell.length_c   1.000
_cell.angle_alpha   90.00
_cell.angle_beta   90.00
_cell.angle_gamma   90.00
#
_symmetry.space_group_name_H-M   'P 1'
#
loop_
_entity.id
_entity.type
_entity.pdbx_description
1 polymer ?
#
loop_
_entity_poly.entity_id
_entity_poly.type
_entity_poly.pdbx_seq_one_letter_code
_entity_poly.pdbx_strand_id
1 'polypeptide(L)' 'MAGPLQGIRIIEFAGIGPGPFCGMMLADHGAEVIRIDRPGGFMDPRDPLSRNRTSI' A
#
# COMPACT_ATOMS: atom_id res chain seq x y z
N MET A 1 -1.91 16.54 -8.43
CA MET A 1 -1.91 17.39 -7.22
C MET A 1 -1.32 16.55 -6.09
N ALA A 2 -0.49 17.15 -5.25
CA ALA A 2 0.00 16.48 -4.04
C ALA A 2 -1.14 16.23 -3.06
N GLY A 3 -1.29 14.98 -2.59
CA GLY A 3 -2.23 14.65 -1.53
C GLY A 3 -1.73 15.11 -0.15
N PRO A 4 -2.60 15.16 0.88
CA PRO A 4 -2.26 15.68 2.21
C PRO A 4 -1.15 14.90 2.94
N LEU A 5 -0.82 13.68 2.51
CA LEU A 5 0.25 12.85 3.08
C LEU A 5 1.54 12.86 2.25
N GLN A 6 1.70 13.82 1.34
CA GLN A 6 2.92 13.95 0.54
C GLN A 6 4.17 14.02 1.42
N GLY A 7 5.20 13.24 1.06
CA GLY A 7 6.48 13.20 1.77
C GLY A 7 6.53 12.20 2.92
N ILE A 8 5.40 11.56 3.27
CA ILE A 8 5.36 10.48 4.24
C ILE A 8 5.64 9.15 3.55
N ARG A 9 6.58 8.37 4.09
CA ARG A 9 6.90 7.01 3.66
C ARG A 9 6.45 6.00 4.70
N ILE A 10 5.77 4.93 4.26
CA ILE A 10 5.14 3.93 5.13
C ILE A 10 5.55 2.54 4.67
N ILE A 11 5.95 1.71 5.64
CA ILE A 11 6.17 0.28 5.41
C ILE A 11 4.92 -0.48 5.87
N GLU A 12 4.32 -1.24 4.97
CA GLU A 12 3.18 -2.12 5.22
C GLU A 12 3.67 -3.57 5.20
N PHE A 13 3.38 -4.37 6.23
CA PHE A 13 3.58 -5.82 6.14
C PHE A 13 2.35 -6.48 5.51
N ALA A 14 2.59 -7.41 4.58
CA ALA A 14 1.53 -8.12 3.88
C ALA A 14 0.47 -8.70 4.82
N GLY A 15 -0.76 -8.20 4.71
CA GLY A 15 -1.93 -8.64 5.46
C GLY A 15 -3.17 -8.79 4.60
N ILE A 16 -4.31 -9.00 5.25
CA ILE A 16 -5.64 -9.12 4.64
C ILE A 16 -6.60 -8.11 5.29
N GLY A 17 -7.57 -7.61 4.51
CA GLY A 17 -8.67 -6.78 5.02
C GLY A 17 -8.24 -5.41 5.56
N PRO A 18 -8.32 -5.16 6.88
CA PRO A 18 -8.14 -3.81 7.46
C PRO A 18 -6.76 -3.20 7.22
N GLY A 19 -5.69 -4.00 7.24
CA GLY A 19 -4.31 -3.52 7.01
C GLY A 19 -4.13 -2.95 5.59
N PRO A 20 -4.36 -3.76 4.54
CA PRO A 20 -4.32 -3.29 3.16
C PRO A 20 -5.30 -2.15 2.85
N PHE A 21 -6.48 -2.15 3.48
CA PHE A 21 -7.42 -1.04 3.34
C PHE A 21 -6.87 0.27 3.91
N CYS A 22 -6.23 0.22 5.08
CA CYS A 22 -5.55 1.39 5.66
C CYS A 22 -4.39 1.85 4.75
N GLY A 23 -3.53 0.93 4.30
CA GLY A 23 -2.42 1.24 3.40
C GLY A 23 -2.89 1.90 2.10
N MET A 24 -3.95 1.37 1.50
CA MET A 24 -4.61 1.94 0.32
C MET A 24 -5.10 3.37 0.59
N MET A 25 -5.79 3.61 1.70
CA MET A 25 -6.29 4.95 2.04
C MET A 25 -5.14 5.96 2.20
N LEU A 26 -4.05 5.56 2.84
CA LEU A 26 -2.88 6.42 3.03
C LEU A 26 -2.19 6.73 1.69
N ALA A 27 -2.05 5.71 0.83
CA ALA A 27 -1.53 5.86 -0.53
C ALA A 27 -2.41 6.78 -1.39
N ASP A 28 -3.73 6.62 -1.35
CA ASP A 28 -4.69 7.47 -2.05
C ASP A 28 -4.58 8.95 -1.63
N HIS A 29 -4.14 9.20 -0.39
CA HIS A 29 -3.89 10.55 0.15
C HIS A 29 -2.45 11.04 -0.05
N GLY A 30 -1.64 10.34 -0.85
CA GLY A 30 -0.33 10.81 -1.32
C GLY A 30 0.87 10.30 -0.53
N ALA A 31 0.70 9.35 0.38
CA ALA A 31 1.83 8.69 1.05
C ALA A 31 2.55 7.71 0.09
N GLU A 32 3.87 7.57 0.25
CA GLU A 32 4.65 6.50 -0.38
C GLU A 32 4.51 5.23 0.47
N VAL A 33 3.64 4.31 0.06
CA VAL A 33 3.45 3.02 0.75
C VAL A 33 4.26 1.93 0.06
N ILE A 34 5.09 1.24 0.83
CA ILE A 34 5.90 0.10 0.39
C ILE A 34 5.42 -1.12 1.18
N ARG A 35 4.78 -2.06 0.47
CA ARG A 35 4.35 -3.33 1.04
C ARG A 35 5.49 -4.34 0.99
N ILE A 36 5.70 -5.04 2.09
CA ILE A 36 6.63 -6.16 2.22
C ILE A 36 5.84 -7.46 2.12
N ASP A 37 6.09 -8.23 1.08
CA ASP A 37 5.54 -9.57 0.92
C ASP A 37 6.46 -10.63 1.53
N ARG A 38 5.89 -11.82 1.77
CA ARG A 38 6.68 -13.00 2.10
C ARG A 38 7.43 -13.47 0.85
N PRO A 39 8.56 -14.18 0.97
CA PRO A 39 9.17 -14.87 -0.16
C PRO A 39 8.13 -15.74 -0.90
N GLY A 40 7.96 -15.51 -2.21
CA GLY A 40 6.94 -16.19 -3.03
C GLY A 40 5.52 -15.65 -2.89
N GLY A 41 5.30 -14.63 -2.05
CA GLY A 41 4.06 -13.87 -1.99
C GLY A 41 3.92 -13.00 -3.25
N PHE A 42 2.69 -12.88 -3.74
CA PHE A 42 2.38 -11.98 -4.83
C PHE A 42 1.19 -11.10 -4.44
N MET A 43 1.28 -9.82 -4.76
CA MET A 43 0.15 -8.91 -4.76
C MET A 43 -0.70 -9.19 -6.01
N ASP A 44 -1.97 -9.57 -5.85
CA ASP A 44 -2.89 -9.65 -6.99
C ASP A 44 -3.15 -8.22 -7.49
N PRO A 45 -2.77 -7.85 -8.74
CA PRO A 45 -3.02 -6.52 -9.28
C PRO A 45 -4.51 -6.21 -9.46
N ARG A 46 -5.39 -7.23 -9.41
CA ARG A 46 -6.84 -7.07 -9.48
C ARG A 46 -7.49 -6.84 -8.12
N ASP A 47 -6.75 -7.02 -7.03
CA ASP A 47 -7.26 -6.67 -5.70
C ASP A 47 -7.42 -5.14 -5.66
N PRO A 48 -8.66 -4.61 -5.47
CA PRO A 48 -8.89 -3.18 -5.43
C PRO A 48 -8.12 -2.49 -4.30
N LEU A 49 -7.79 -3.25 -3.25
CA LEU A 49 -6.99 -2.76 -2.16
C LEU A 49 -5.54 -2.54 -2.57
N SER A 50 -5.03 -3.08 -3.69
CA SER A 50 -3.62 -3.07 -4.15
C SER A 50 -3.12 -1.80 -4.84
N ARG A 51 -4.00 -0.86 -5.15
CA ARG A 51 -3.64 0.36 -5.89
C ARG A 51 -2.70 1.30 -5.12
N ASN A 52 -2.06 2.20 -5.87
CA ASN A 52 -1.26 3.34 -5.41
C ASN A 52 -0.08 3.03 -4.48
N ARG A 53 0.39 1.77 -4.46
CA ARG A 53 1.56 1.38 -3.68
C ARG A 53 2.47 0.43 -4.46
N THR A 54 3.68 0.26 -3.95
CA THR A 54 4.67 -0.69 -4.48
C THR A 54 4.77 -1.89 -3.54
N SER A 55 5.00 -3.08 -4.09
CA SER A 55 5.27 -4.30 -3.33
C SER A 55 6.70 -4.79 -3.60
N ILE A 56 7.39 -5.25 -2.55
CA ILE A 56 8.71 -5.88 -2.60
C ILE A 56 8.75 -7.20 -1.84
#